data_AF-A0A969WII6-F1
#
_entry.id   AF-A0A969WII6-F1
#
_cell.length_a   1.000
_cell.length_b   1.000
_cell.length_c   1.000
_cell.angle_alpha   90.00
_cell.angle_beta   90.00
_cell.angle_gamma   90.00
#
_symmetry.space_group_name_H-M   'P 1'
#
loop_
_entity.id
_entity.type
_entity.pdbx_description
1 polymer ?
#
loop_
_entity_poly.entity_id
_entity_poly.type
_entity_poly.pdbx_seq_one_letter_code
_entity_poly.pdbx_strand_id
1 'polypeptide(L)'
;MAATTQFTGLTMPVFTAFSWAGEETAINYALDQMEMFIHELHGALSSKTRQELPFSGLNRAEQYVYLAASEDIDSDIHILFYARPMSLELQLVLTDKTVLGKGLKMAVAQPTMAHRVITELGTEWSLRVQQMQIDEETQEVSHYADLFKDSLVKLDQETAAELFEKAAYLNSEPKWVTPIYLSRRFPSEQISAMSRSVVPVMSDQIDALLPVMNLLTGKTGKKGKKAAKKKKVKKTAVIPEHQPLGEDGFSYISELKSLHLRRGFINMTTEHWPYFAINSRTETRPVTVYYDGIYDKGCSVWRLQPHNMARLVLSSPVHLWLEENFEESSAIQLNVTRMEDDDIQIALKPVD
;
A
#
# COMPACT_ATOMS: atom_id res chain seq x y z
N MET A 1 -34.10 27.60 -8.18
CA MET A 1 -33.69 26.21 -7.95
C MET A 1 -32.52 25.93 -8.88
N ALA A 2 -31.29 25.98 -8.39
CA ALA A 2 -30.12 25.61 -9.19
C ALA A 2 -30.20 24.09 -9.39
N ALA A 3 -30.16 23.63 -10.65
CA ALA A 3 -30.05 22.22 -10.95
C ALA A 3 -28.79 21.71 -10.25
N THR A 4 -28.93 20.77 -9.33
CA THR A 4 -27.79 20.05 -8.75
C THR A 4 -27.15 19.28 -9.89
N THR A 5 -26.10 19.85 -10.48
CA THR A 5 -25.31 19.22 -11.53
C THR A 5 -24.78 17.91 -10.95
N GLN A 6 -25.24 16.79 -11.47
CA GLN A 6 -24.86 15.48 -10.96
C GLN A 6 -23.45 15.15 -11.46
N PHE A 7 -22.56 14.68 -10.59
CA PHE A 7 -21.23 14.24 -11.00
C PHE A 7 -21.33 13.10 -12.04
N THR A 8 -20.64 13.22 -13.17
CA THR A 8 -20.64 12.21 -14.25
C THR A 8 -19.28 11.55 -14.47
N GLY A 9 -18.28 11.88 -13.65
CA GLY A 9 -16.90 11.45 -13.82
C GLY A 9 -15.97 12.59 -14.22
N LEU A 10 -14.67 12.34 -14.13
CA LEU A 10 -13.63 13.29 -14.53
C LEU A 10 -13.25 13.06 -15.99
N THR A 11 -13.78 13.88 -16.90
CA THR A 11 -13.56 13.74 -18.35
C THR A 11 -12.25 14.38 -18.83
N MET A 12 -11.75 14.02 -20.02
CA MET A 12 -10.52 14.59 -20.62
C MET A 12 -10.43 16.13 -20.59
N PRO A 13 -11.52 16.90 -20.83
CA PRO A 13 -11.52 18.35 -20.64
C PRO A 13 -11.00 18.83 -19.28
N VAL A 14 -11.27 18.09 -18.18
CA VAL A 14 -10.79 18.43 -16.83
C VAL A 14 -9.27 18.42 -16.79
N PHE A 15 -8.62 17.45 -17.43
CA PHE A 15 -7.17 17.32 -17.42
C PHE A 15 -6.52 18.33 -18.37
N THR A 16 -7.06 18.47 -19.58
CA THR A 16 -6.50 19.40 -20.59
C THR A 16 -6.62 20.88 -20.21
N ALA A 17 -7.57 21.23 -19.32
CA ALA A 17 -7.75 22.59 -18.80
C ALA A 17 -6.52 23.16 -18.08
N PHE A 18 -5.70 22.30 -17.46
CA PHE A 18 -4.49 22.71 -16.72
C PHE A 18 -3.22 22.71 -17.59
N SER A 19 -3.36 22.75 -18.91
CA SER A 19 -2.23 22.88 -19.83
C SER A 19 -1.75 24.34 -19.93
N TRP A 20 -0.56 24.55 -20.52
CA TRP A 20 0.08 25.88 -20.66
C TRP A 20 -0.75 26.93 -21.41
N ALA A 21 -1.82 26.51 -22.10
CA ALA A 21 -2.77 27.36 -22.82
C ALA A 21 -4.19 27.30 -22.24
N GLY A 22 -4.35 26.85 -20.99
CA GLY A 22 -5.64 26.77 -20.32
C GLY A 22 -6.32 28.14 -20.18
N GLU A 23 -7.48 28.30 -20.79
CA GLU A 23 -8.32 29.48 -20.57
C GLU A 23 -8.92 29.45 -19.15
N GLU A 24 -9.09 30.61 -18.53
CA GLU A 24 -9.63 30.75 -17.17
C GLU A 24 -10.99 30.03 -17.00
N THR A 25 -11.81 30.06 -18.05
CA THR A 25 -13.10 29.35 -18.14
C THR A 25 -12.93 27.83 -18.08
N ALA A 26 -11.92 27.27 -18.75
CA ALA A 26 -11.63 25.84 -18.72
C ALA A 26 -11.09 25.40 -17.35
N ILE A 27 -10.23 26.22 -16.74
CA ILE A 27 -9.72 25.99 -15.39
C ILE A 27 -10.87 25.99 -14.38
N ASN A 28 -11.74 26.99 -14.43
CA ASN A 28 -12.91 27.07 -13.54
C ASN A 28 -13.83 25.86 -13.71
N TYR A 29 -14.12 25.45 -14.95
CA TYR A 29 -14.87 24.22 -15.22
C TYR A 29 -14.20 22.99 -14.60
N ALA A 30 -12.89 22.85 -14.77
CA ALA A 30 -12.14 21.71 -14.24
C ALA A 30 -12.13 21.68 -12.71
N LEU A 31 -11.96 22.84 -12.06
CA LEU A 31 -12.05 22.98 -10.60
C LEU A 31 -13.44 22.62 -10.08
N ASP A 32 -14.51 23.06 -10.76
CA ASP A 32 -15.89 22.71 -10.38
C ASP A 32 -16.15 21.20 -10.53
N GLN A 33 -15.59 20.54 -11.56
CA GLN A 33 -15.64 19.08 -11.70
C GLN A 33 -14.87 18.35 -10.61
N MET A 34 -13.70 18.86 -10.22
CA MET A 34 -12.91 18.31 -9.12
C MET A 34 -13.62 18.49 -7.77
N GLU A 35 -14.32 19.62 -7.56
CA GLU A 35 -15.14 19.89 -6.37
C GLU A 35 -16.32 18.91 -6.27
N MET A 36 -17.03 18.66 -7.38
CA MET A 36 -18.06 17.62 -7.42
C MET A 36 -17.47 16.23 -7.14
N PHE A 37 -16.30 15.91 -7.70
CA PHE A 37 -15.61 14.65 -7.46
C PHE A 37 -15.27 14.44 -5.98
N ILE A 38 -14.70 15.44 -5.30
CA ILE A 38 -14.27 15.28 -3.91
C ILE A 38 -15.46 15.12 -2.95
N HIS A 39 -16.58 15.78 -3.21
CA HIS A 39 -17.79 15.63 -2.41
C HIS A 39 -18.43 14.24 -2.57
N GLU A 40 -18.52 13.75 -3.81
CA GLU A 40 -19.01 12.38 -4.08
C GLU A 40 -18.05 11.33 -3.49
N LEU A 41 -16.74 11.55 -3.63
CA LEU A 41 -15.73 10.68 -3.04
C LEU A 41 -15.85 10.64 -1.52
N HIS A 42 -15.88 11.79 -0.85
CA HIS A 42 -16.05 11.88 0.61
C HIS A 42 -17.32 11.16 1.08
N GLY A 43 -18.43 11.34 0.36
CA GLY A 43 -19.69 10.64 0.64
C GLY A 43 -19.61 9.12 0.49
N ALA A 44 -18.81 8.63 -0.46
CA ALA A 44 -18.61 7.20 -0.73
C ALA A 44 -17.61 6.51 0.22
N LEU A 45 -16.78 7.27 0.94
CA LEU A 45 -15.78 6.72 1.86
C LEU A 45 -16.41 5.86 2.95
N SER A 46 -15.64 4.85 3.38
CA SER A 46 -16.02 4.01 4.52
C SER A 46 -16.24 4.87 5.77
N SER A 47 -17.09 4.41 6.70
CA SER A 47 -17.32 5.13 7.97
C SER A 47 -16.03 5.34 8.76
N LYS A 48 -15.07 4.40 8.66
CA LYS A 48 -13.78 4.51 9.34
C LYS A 48 -12.95 5.62 8.70
N THR A 49 -12.89 5.65 7.37
CA THR A 49 -12.08 6.62 6.62
C THR A 49 -12.61 8.04 6.79
N ARG A 50 -13.94 8.24 6.79
CA ARG A 50 -14.54 9.55 7.07
C ARG A 50 -14.29 10.06 8.49
N GLN A 51 -14.08 9.16 9.46
CA GLN A 51 -13.71 9.58 10.81
C GLN A 51 -12.25 10.03 10.89
N GLU A 52 -11.36 9.42 10.11
CA GLU A 52 -9.95 9.83 10.03
C GLU A 52 -9.74 11.06 9.13
N LEU A 53 -10.59 11.25 8.11
CA LEU A 53 -10.55 12.37 7.16
C LEU A 53 -11.94 13.05 7.08
N PRO A 54 -12.37 13.75 8.16
CA PRO A 54 -13.70 14.35 8.19
C PRO A 54 -13.83 15.57 7.29
N PHE A 55 -12.73 16.24 6.94
CA PHE A 55 -12.76 17.45 6.13
C PHE A 55 -12.48 17.15 4.66
N SER A 56 -13.17 17.85 3.76
CA SER A 56 -12.95 17.79 2.32
C SER A 56 -13.24 19.13 1.69
N GLY A 57 -12.58 19.45 0.58
CA GLY A 57 -12.82 20.73 -0.09
C GLY A 57 -11.94 20.96 -1.31
N LEU A 58 -12.02 22.19 -1.82
CA LEU A 58 -11.29 22.70 -2.96
C LEU A 58 -10.40 23.86 -2.52
N ASN A 59 -9.11 23.80 -2.81
CA ASN A 59 -8.22 24.95 -2.77
C ASN A 59 -8.08 25.52 -4.18
N ARG A 60 -8.79 26.63 -4.45
CA ARG A 60 -8.78 27.27 -5.77
C ARG A 60 -7.43 27.91 -6.12
N ALA A 61 -6.72 28.44 -5.12
CA ALA A 61 -5.43 29.10 -5.33
C ALA A 61 -4.37 28.08 -5.79
N GLU A 62 -4.32 26.94 -5.12
CA GLU A 62 -3.35 25.87 -5.38
C GLU A 62 -3.87 24.78 -6.35
N GLN A 63 -5.09 24.93 -6.86
CA GLN A 63 -5.72 24.09 -7.88
C GLN A 63 -5.76 22.59 -7.53
N TYR A 64 -6.12 22.26 -6.29
CA TYR A 64 -6.32 20.88 -5.84
C TYR A 64 -7.58 20.73 -5.01
N VAL A 65 -8.07 19.49 -4.93
CA VAL A 65 -9.08 19.10 -3.95
C VAL A 65 -8.46 18.17 -2.91
N TYR A 66 -9.03 18.15 -1.72
CA TYR A 66 -8.40 17.48 -0.58
C TYR A 66 -9.38 16.69 0.29
N LEU A 67 -8.80 15.75 1.05
CA LEU A 67 -9.38 15.11 2.23
C LEU A 67 -8.41 15.33 3.39
N ALA A 68 -8.86 15.82 4.53
CA ALA A 68 -7.96 16.17 5.64
C ALA A 68 -8.46 15.68 6.99
N ALA A 69 -7.51 15.35 7.87
CA ALA A 69 -7.77 14.97 9.26
C ALA A 69 -8.12 16.18 10.16
N SER A 70 -7.71 17.38 9.75
CA SER A 70 -7.91 18.64 10.45
C SER A 70 -8.50 19.71 9.51
N GLU A 71 -9.14 20.73 10.08
CA GLU A 71 -9.67 21.87 9.34
C GLU A 71 -8.54 22.72 8.76
N ASP A 72 -7.45 22.86 9.53
CA ASP A 72 -6.17 23.35 9.03
C ASP A 72 -5.42 22.18 8.38
N ILE A 73 -5.38 22.17 7.04
CA ILE A 73 -4.92 21.02 6.24
C ILE A 73 -3.47 20.65 6.57
N ASP A 74 -2.61 21.63 6.80
CA ASP A 74 -1.17 21.41 7.04
C ASP A 74 -0.85 20.98 8.47
N SER A 75 -1.83 21.04 9.39
CA SER A 75 -1.64 20.69 10.81
C SER A 75 -1.69 19.18 11.09
N ASP A 76 -2.15 18.35 10.16
CA ASP A 76 -2.21 16.89 10.28
C ASP A 76 -2.15 16.24 8.89
N ILE A 77 -2.32 14.92 8.83
CA ILE A 77 -2.31 14.15 7.61
C ILE A 77 -3.48 14.53 6.69
N HIS A 78 -3.17 14.65 5.40
CA HIS A 78 -4.16 14.96 4.38
C HIS A 78 -3.82 14.29 3.04
N ILE A 79 -4.83 14.17 2.18
CA ILE A 79 -4.72 13.62 0.83
C ILE A 79 -5.12 14.69 -0.16
N LEU A 80 -4.26 14.95 -1.14
CA LEU A 80 -4.46 15.90 -2.21
C LEU A 80 -4.72 15.17 -3.52
N PHE A 81 -5.59 15.74 -4.35
CA PHE A 81 -5.87 15.30 -5.71
C PHE A 81 -5.57 16.44 -6.67
N TYR A 82 -4.62 16.21 -7.58
CA TYR A 82 -4.26 17.14 -8.63
C TYR A 82 -4.73 16.62 -9.98
N ALA A 83 -5.51 17.41 -10.69
CA ALA A 83 -5.72 17.20 -12.12
C ALA A 83 -4.54 17.83 -12.87
N ARG A 84 -3.73 17.00 -13.52
CA ARG A 84 -2.61 17.41 -14.39
C ARG A 84 -2.98 17.09 -15.84
N PRO A 85 -2.36 17.76 -16.84
CA PRO A 85 -2.66 17.55 -18.27
C PRO A 85 -2.77 16.09 -18.73
N MET A 86 -1.97 15.18 -18.16
CA MET A 86 -1.94 13.77 -18.54
C MET A 86 -2.31 12.81 -17.40
N SER A 87 -2.63 13.30 -16.20
CA SER A 87 -2.86 12.41 -15.06
C SER A 87 -3.71 13.02 -13.95
N LEU A 88 -4.43 12.16 -13.23
CA LEU A 88 -4.88 12.45 -11.87
C LEU A 88 -3.79 11.98 -10.90
N GLU A 89 -3.28 12.87 -10.06
CA GLU A 89 -2.30 12.54 -9.02
C GLU A 89 -3.00 12.52 -7.67
N LEU A 90 -2.94 11.39 -6.98
CA LEU A 90 -3.35 11.22 -5.58
C LEU A 90 -2.08 11.28 -4.74
N GLN A 91 -2.05 12.16 -3.74
CA GLN A 91 -0.89 12.33 -2.87
C GLN A 91 -1.31 12.38 -1.40
N LEU A 92 -0.84 11.43 -0.60
CA LEU A 92 -0.87 11.52 0.87
C LEU A 92 0.30 12.40 1.32
N VAL A 93 0.02 13.36 2.19
CA VAL A 93 0.97 14.38 2.64
C VAL A 93 1.00 14.43 4.16
N LEU A 94 2.21 14.54 4.71
CA LEU A 94 2.43 14.85 6.11
C LEU A 94 3.62 15.81 6.25
N THR A 95 3.33 17.02 6.72
CA THR A 95 4.27 18.15 6.82
C THR A 95 4.45 18.66 8.24
N ASP A 96 3.43 18.52 9.11
CA ASP A 96 3.52 18.95 10.50
C ASP A 96 4.62 18.21 11.26
N LYS A 97 5.55 19.00 11.82
CA LYS A 97 6.74 18.49 12.52
C LYS A 97 6.39 17.62 13.73
N THR A 98 5.32 17.94 14.45
CA THR A 98 4.93 17.21 15.66
C THR A 98 4.31 15.85 15.32
N VAL A 99 3.48 15.79 14.29
CA VAL A 99 2.87 14.55 13.80
C VAL A 99 3.94 13.67 13.13
N LEU A 100 4.80 14.25 12.29
CA LEU A 100 5.98 13.56 11.73
C LEU A 100 6.83 12.93 12.82
N GLY A 101 7.10 13.67 13.90
CA GLY A 101 7.89 13.16 15.03
C GLY A 101 7.28 11.92 15.69
N LYS A 102 5.94 11.80 15.74
CA LYS A 102 5.27 10.60 16.25
C LYS A 102 5.37 9.43 15.27
N GLY A 103 5.08 9.68 13.99
CA GLY A 103 5.14 8.68 12.94
C GLY A 103 6.55 8.11 12.75
N LEU A 104 7.54 8.98 12.65
CA LEU A 104 8.95 8.61 12.48
C LEU A 104 9.47 7.80 13.68
N LYS A 105 9.11 8.19 14.91
CA LYS A 105 9.45 7.38 16.11
C LYS A 105 8.85 5.99 16.05
N MET A 106 7.61 5.85 15.56
CA MET A 106 7.00 4.54 15.37
C MET A 106 7.65 3.74 14.24
N ALA A 107 8.05 4.40 13.15
CA ALA A 107 8.75 3.75 12.05
C ALA A 107 10.13 3.21 12.48
N VAL A 108 10.89 4.01 13.24
CA VAL A 108 12.18 3.58 13.82
C VAL A 108 12.00 2.46 14.85
N ALA A 109 10.94 2.51 15.66
CA ALA A 109 10.69 1.45 16.65
C ALA A 109 10.25 0.12 16.03
N GLN A 110 9.71 0.13 14.80
CA GLN A 110 9.19 -1.06 14.12
C GLN A 110 9.54 -1.02 12.62
N PRO A 111 10.84 -1.10 12.25
CA PRO A 111 11.31 -0.84 10.89
C PRO A 111 10.70 -1.81 9.87
N THR A 112 10.63 -3.10 10.20
CA THR A 112 10.00 -4.13 9.33
C THR A 112 8.52 -3.86 9.10
N MET A 113 7.79 -3.43 10.13
CA MET A 113 6.37 -3.10 10.00
C MET A 113 6.16 -1.85 9.16
N ALA A 114 7.00 -0.83 9.37
CA ALA A 114 6.95 0.42 8.63
C ALA A 114 7.24 0.21 7.14
N HIS A 115 8.34 -0.49 6.83
CA HIS A 115 8.69 -0.89 5.46
C HIS A 115 7.55 -1.65 4.80
N ARG A 116 7.02 -2.68 5.47
CA ARG A 116 5.91 -3.48 4.97
C ARG A 116 4.68 -2.63 4.69
N VAL A 117 4.18 -1.89 5.67
CA VAL A 117 2.93 -1.12 5.53
C VAL A 117 3.00 -0.11 4.38
N ILE A 118 4.18 0.47 4.14
CA ILE A 118 4.39 1.40 3.04
C ILE A 118 4.47 0.64 1.72
N THR A 119 5.31 -0.39 1.60
CA THR A 119 5.49 -1.15 0.35
C THR A 119 4.26 -1.96 -0.07
N GLU A 120 3.37 -2.32 0.87
CA GLU A 120 2.07 -2.95 0.60
C GLU A 120 1.14 -2.10 -0.31
N LEU A 121 1.41 -0.79 -0.46
CA LEU A 121 0.69 0.06 -1.41
C LEU A 121 0.92 -0.35 -2.88
N GLY A 122 2.07 -0.97 -3.18
CA GLY A 122 2.42 -1.49 -4.50
C GLY A 122 3.33 -0.58 -5.33
N THR A 123 3.74 -1.09 -6.49
CA THR A 123 4.79 -0.51 -7.36
C THR A 123 4.44 0.83 -7.99
N GLU A 124 3.14 1.09 -8.15
CA GLU A 124 2.58 2.33 -8.72
C GLU A 124 2.70 3.54 -7.80
N TRP A 125 3.14 3.31 -6.56
CA TRP A 125 3.37 4.36 -5.58
C TRP A 125 4.83 4.78 -5.55
N SER A 126 5.03 6.05 -5.27
CA SER A 126 6.34 6.65 -5.01
C SER A 126 6.34 7.29 -3.63
N LEU A 127 7.47 7.17 -2.96
CA LEU A 127 7.75 7.84 -1.70
C LEU A 127 8.69 8.99 -1.98
N ARG A 128 8.40 10.15 -1.40
CA ARG A 128 9.31 11.26 -1.28
C ARG A 128 9.42 11.66 0.18
N VAL A 129 10.63 11.63 0.72
CA VAL A 129 10.95 12.18 2.04
C VAL A 129 11.92 13.33 1.82
N GLN A 130 11.53 14.53 2.23
CA GLN A 130 12.34 15.73 2.06
C GLN A 130 13.10 16.05 3.34
N GLN A 131 14.19 16.79 3.19
CA GLN A 131 14.79 17.58 4.25
C GLN A 131 14.50 19.05 3.93
N MET A 132 13.75 19.72 4.79
CA MET A 132 13.45 21.13 4.67
C MET A 132 14.09 21.90 5.81
N GLN A 133 14.71 23.04 5.49
CA GLN A 133 15.30 23.94 6.47
C GLN A 133 14.24 24.95 6.93
N ILE A 134 14.09 25.09 8.24
CA ILE A 134 13.32 26.14 8.89
C ILE A 134 14.28 27.28 9.19
N ASP A 135 13.99 28.46 8.66
CA ASP A 135 14.71 29.68 8.99
C ASP A 135 14.37 30.12 10.43
N GLU A 136 15.38 30.36 11.26
CA GLU A 136 15.17 30.70 12.67
C GLU A 136 14.54 32.08 12.85
N GLU A 137 14.80 33.02 11.94
CA GLU A 137 14.32 34.40 12.01
C GLU A 137 12.94 34.57 11.38
N THR A 138 12.71 33.97 10.20
CA THR A 138 11.46 34.15 9.45
C THR A 138 10.43 33.04 9.66
N GLN A 139 10.86 31.89 10.21
CA GLN A 139 10.07 30.65 10.28
C GLN A 139 9.64 30.10 8.90
N GLU A 140 10.21 30.62 7.82
CA GLU A 140 9.95 30.10 6.48
C GLU A 140 10.63 28.75 6.29
N VAL A 141 9.95 27.87 5.54
CA VAL A 141 10.41 26.51 5.28
C VAL A 141 10.88 26.42 3.83
N SER A 142 12.15 26.07 3.64
CA SER A 142 12.76 25.95 2.31
C SER A 142 13.30 24.54 2.06
N HIS A 143 13.24 24.10 0.81
CA HIS A 143 13.76 22.80 0.42
C HIS A 143 15.29 22.79 0.46
N TYR A 144 15.85 21.79 1.17
CA TYR A 144 17.30 21.61 1.27
C TYR A 144 17.77 20.41 0.45
N ALA A 145 17.15 19.24 0.66
CA ALA A 145 17.48 18.02 -0.06
C ALA A 145 16.30 17.05 -0.11
N ASP A 146 16.33 16.08 -1.04
CA ASP A 146 15.45 14.91 -0.98
C ASP A 146 16.24 13.78 -0.29
N LEU A 147 15.77 13.30 0.86
CA LEU A 147 16.35 12.15 1.56
C LEU A 147 16.05 10.84 0.82
N PHE A 148 14.85 10.77 0.22
CA PHE A 148 14.44 9.71 -0.69
C PHE A 148 13.43 10.27 -1.68
N LYS A 149 13.50 9.84 -2.94
CA LYS A 149 12.55 10.19 -3.99
C LYS A 149 12.57 9.13 -5.09
N ASP A 150 11.78 8.09 -4.92
CA ASP A 150 11.69 7.02 -5.90
C ASP A 150 10.39 6.19 -5.77
N SER A 151 10.21 5.21 -6.64
CA SER A 151 9.19 4.17 -6.48
C SER A 151 9.43 3.35 -5.22
N LEU A 152 8.35 2.85 -4.61
CA LEU A 152 8.43 1.94 -3.48
C LEU A 152 9.17 0.64 -3.80
N VAL A 153 9.32 0.28 -5.08
CA VAL A 153 10.12 -0.89 -5.51
C VAL A 153 11.58 -0.77 -5.10
N LYS A 154 12.12 0.45 -5.07
CA LYS A 154 13.53 0.70 -4.69
C LYS A 154 13.72 0.94 -3.19
N LEU A 155 12.65 0.80 -2.40
CA LEU A 155 12.70 0.96 -0.96
C LEU A 155 12.79 -0.43 -0.33
N ASP A 156 13.99 -1.00 -0.29
CA ASP A 156 14.24 -2.21 0.49
C ASP A 156 14.22 -1.93 2.01
N GLN A 157 14.26 -2.98 2.82
CA GLN A 157 14.10 -2.86 4.26
C GLN A 157 15.26 -2.09 4.93
N GLU A 158 16.49 -2.27 4.45
CA GLU A 158 17.68 -1.60 4.98
C GLU A 158 17.62 -0.10 4.65
N THR A 159 17.38 0.23 3.39
CA THR A 159 17.19 1.61 2.90
C THR A 159 16.04 2.29 3.64
N ALA A 160 14.93 1.60 3.89
CA ALA A 160 13.82 2.15 4.67
C ALA A 160 14.21 2.45 6.13
N ALA A 161 14.92 1.52 6.79
CA ALA A 161 15.37 1.70 8.17
C ALA A 161 16.29 2.92 8.28
N GLU A 162 17.32 2.99 7.43
CA GLU A 162 18.25 4.13 7.39
C GLU A 162 17.54 5.45 7.08
N LEU A 163 16.61 5.43 6.12
CA LEU A 163 15.82 6.60 5.73
C LEU A 163 15.01 7.12 6.92
N PHE A 164 14.27 6.26 7.62
CA PHE A 164 13.41 6.68 8.73
C PHE A 164 14.21 7.08 9.96
N GLU A 165 15.35 6.42 10.25
CA GLU A 165 16.26 6.85 11.31
C GLU A 165 16.83 8.25 11.03
N LYS A 166 17.33 8.49 9.82
CA LYS A 166 17.85 9.80 9.42
C LYS A 166 16.76 10.86 9.44
N ALA A 167 15.57 10.54 8.93
CA ALA A 167 14.44 11.46 8.92
C ALA A 167 13.99 11.80 10.36
N ALA A 168 13.96 10.82 11.27
CA ALA A 168 13.61 11.00 12.67
C ALA A 168 14.63 11.88 13.40
N TYR A 169 15.93 11.63 13.17
CA TYR A 169 17.02 12.43 13.73
C TYR A 169 16.89 13.89 13.30
N LEU A 170 16.79 14.15 11.99
CA LEU A 170 16.64 15.51 11.46
C LEU A 170 15.37 16.18 12.01
N ASN A 171 14.21 15.52 11.99
CA ASN A 171 12.96 16.10 12.48
C ASN A 171 12.98 16.41 13.99
N SER A 172 13.91 15.82 14.75
CA SER A 172 14.11 16.15 16.17
C SER A 172 14.87 17.45 16.39
N GLU A 173 15.66 17.91 15.41
CA GLU A 173 16.41 19.16 15.49
C GLU A 173 15.51 20.37 15.16
N PRO A 174 15.62 21.51 15.87
CA PRO A 174 14.77 22.68 15.64
C PRO A 174 14.79 23.21 14.21
N LYS A 175 15.96 23.17 13.56
CA LYS A 175 16.23 23.71 12.23
C LYS A 175 15.62 22.90 11.08
N TRP A 176 15.23 21.65 11.30
CA TRP A 176 14.78 20.77 10.22
C TRP A 176 13.35 20.30 10.40
N VAL A 177 12.68 20.04 9.28
CA VAL A 177 11.47 19.22 9.21
C VAL A 177 11.64 18.25 8.04
N THR A 178 11.09 17.04 8.17
CA THR A 178 11.23 15.99 7.15
C THR A 178 9.89 15.52 6.58
N PRO A 179 9.22 16.35 5.75
CA PRO A 179 7.92 16.00 5.19
C PRO A 179 7.95 14.70 4.38
N ILE A 180 6.85 13.96 4.49
CA ILE A 180 6.63 12.68 3.81
C ILE A 180 5.48 12.84 2.82
N TYR A 181 5.73 12.41 1.58
CA TYR A 181 4.74 12.37 0.52
C TYR A 181 4.69 10.96 -0.07
N LEU A 182 3.50 10.39 -0.15
CA LEU A 182 3.23 9.16 -0.90
C LEU A 182 2.32 9.51 -2.06
N SER A 183 2.79 9.31 -3.29
CA SER A 183 2.05 9.71 -4.47
C SER A 183 1.86 8.59 -5.46
N ARG A 184 0.68 8.56 -6.08
CA ARG A 184 0.30 7.68 -7.18
C ARG A 184 -0.32 8.49 -8.29
N ARG A 185 0.09 8.23 -9.52
CA ARG A 185 -0.43 8.90 -10.72
C ARG A 185 -1.26 7.94 -11.54
N PHE A 186 -2.42 8.40 -11.97
CA PHE A 186 -3.33 7.68 -12.85
C PHE A 186 -3.38 8.39 -14.20
N PRO A 187 -3.17 7.70 -15.33
CA PRO A 187 -3.35 8.29 -16.64
C PRO A 187 -4.74 8.93 -16.81
N SER A 188 -4.78 10.14 -17.35
CA SER A 188 -6.02 10.91 -17.58
C SER A 188 -7.02 10.15 -18.46
N GLU A 189 -6.54 9.41 -19.46
CA GLU A 189 -7.36 8.55 -20.33
C GLU A 189 -8.05 7.45 -19.53
N GLN A 190 -7.33 6.80 -18.62
CA GLN A 190 -7.87 5.76 -17.74
C GLN A 190 -8.96 6.33 -16.84
N ILE A 191 -8.69 7.48 -16.20
CA ILE A 191 -9.66 8.14 -15.32
C ILE A 191 -10.90 8.59 -16.10
N SER A 192 -10.71 9.14 -17.28
CA SER A 192 -11.81 9.57 -18.15
C SER A 192 -12.68 8.39 -18.60
N ALA A 193 -12.06 7.25 -18.91
CA ALA A 193 -12.78 6.03 -19.26
C ALA A 193 -13.57 5.43 -18.08
N MET A 194 -13.14 5.65 -16.83
CA MET A 194 -13.85 5.17 -15.64
C MET A 194 -15.20 5.86 -15.42
N SER A 195 -15.38 7.10 -15.92
CA SER A 195 -16.56 7.92 -15.64
C SER A 195 -16.88 7.93 -14.13
N ARG A 196 -18.09 7.57 -13.70
CA ARG A 196 -18.50 7.53 -12.28
C ARG A 196 -17.75 6.49 -11.46
N SER A 197 -17.20 5.45 -12.07
CA SER A 197 -16.46 4.40 -11.38
C SER A 197 -15.15 4.89 -10.77
N VAL A 198 -14.69 6.10 -11.10
CA VAL A 198 -13.53 6.73 -10.46
C VAL A 198 -13.72 6.87 -8.95
N VAL A 199 -14.95 7.15 -8.49
CA VAL A 199 -15.25 7.33 -7.06
C VAL A 199 -14.98 6.06 -6.23
N PRO A 200 -15.60 4.90 -6.53
CA PRO A 200 -15.32 3.69 -5.77
C PRO A 200 -13.85 3.23 -5.91
N VAL A 201 -13.23 3.41 -7.08
CA VAL A 201 -11.80 3.09 -7.26
C VAL A 201 -10.93 3.93 -6.34
N MET A 202 -11.16 5.24 -6.27
CA MET A 202 -10.39 6.15 -5.41
C MET A 202 -10.68 5.92 -3.93
N SER A 203 -11.93 5.58 -3.57
CA SER A 203 -12.28 5.17 -2.21
C SER A 203 -11.45 3.95 -1.77
N ASP A 204 -11.32 2.93 -2.64
CA ASP A 204 -10.51 1.75 -2.34
C ASP A 204 -9.02 2.10 -2.18
N GLN A 205 -8.51 3.08 -2.96
CA GLN A 205 -7.13 3.57 -2.80
C GLN A 205 -6.91 4.27 -1.47
N ILE A 206 -7.86 5.11 -1.02
CA ILE A 206 -7.76 5.79 0.28
C ILE A 206 -7.86 4.77 1.41
N ASP A 207 -8.75 3.78 1.30
CA ASP A 207 -8.85 2.71 2.30
C ASP A 207 -7.55 1.89 2.41
N ALA A 208 -6.81 1.74 1.30
CA ALA A 208 -5.48 1.13 1.30
C ALA A 208 -4.41 1.99 1.99
N LEU A 209 -4.58 3.32 2.05
CA LEU A 209 -3.68 4.22 2.77
C LEU A 209 -3.87 4.21 4.29
N LEU A 210 -5.02 3.76 4.81
CA LEU A 210 -5.30 3.79 6.25
C LEU A 210 -4.21 3.17 7.13
N PRO A 211 -3.61 2.00 6.81
CA PRO A 211 -2.52 1.45 7.61
C PRO A 211 -1.31 2.39 7.68
N VAL A 212 -0.95 3.00 6.54
CA VAL A 212 0.14 3.98 6.45
C VAL A 212 -0.19 5.23 7.26
N MET A 213 -1.41 5.74 7.15
CA MET A 213 -1.85 6.89 7.94
C MET A 213 -1.76 6.61 9.45
N ASN A 214 -2.17 5.42 9.89
CA ASN A 214 -2.10 5.04 11.31
C ASN A 214 -0.65 4.93 11.80
N LEU A 215 0.25 4.39 10.97
CA LEU A 215 1.68 4.37 11.24
C LEU A 215 2.23 5.79 11.38
N LEU A 216 1.98 6.65 10.38
CA LEU A 216 2.58 8.00 10.28
C LEU A 216 1.99 9.02 11.28
N THR A 217 0.76 8.83 11.74
CA THR A 217 0.15 9.69 12.78
C THR A 217 0.36 9.16 14.20
N GLY A 218 0.94 7.97 14.33
CA GLY A 218 1.10 7.28 15.60
C GLY A 218 -0.20 6.80 16.25
N LYS A 219 -1.29 6.75 15.49
CA LYS A 219 -2.59 6.23 15.94
C LYS A 219 -2.54 4.71 15.96
N THR A 220 -2.08 4.13 17.07
CA THR A 220 -2.32 2.70 17.33
C THR A 220 -3.81 2.48 17.49
N GLY A 221 -4.39 1.60 16.67
CA GLY A 221 -5.83 1.32 16.72
C GLY A 221 -6.26 0.97 18.15
N LYS A 222 -7.13 1.78 18.76
CA LYS A 222 -7.73 1.48 20.06
C LYS A 222 -8.31 0.05 20.00
N LYS A 223 -7.84 -0.85 20.87
CA LYS A 223 -8.42 -2.20 21.05
C LYS A 223 -9.88 -2.06 21.48
N GLY A 224 -10.80 -1.97 20.52
CA GLY A 224 -12.24 -1.97 20.75
C GLY A 224 -12.73 -3.36 21.19
N LYS A 225 -13.43 -3.42 22.32
CA LYS A 225 -14.13 -4.63 22.82
C LYS A 225 -15.17 -5.10 21.78
N LYS A 226 -15.22 -6.42 21.57
CA LYS A 226 -16.04 -7.13 20.56
C LYS A 226 -17.55 -6.86 20.73
N ALA A 227 -18.21 -6.50 19.63
CA ALA A 227 -19.62 -6.77 19.39
C ALA A 227 -19.76 -7.47 18.03
N ALA A 228 -20.44 -8.62 18.02
CA ALA A 228 -20.54 -9.50 16.87
C ALA A 228 -21.70 -9.12 15.94
N LYS A 229 -21.42 -8.90 14.64
CA LYS A 229 -22.23 -9.37 13.49
C LYS A 229 -21.53 -9.14 12.14
N LYS A 230 -21.79 -10.07 11.22
CA LYS A 230 -21.11 -10.38 9.94
C LYS A 230 -21.03 -9.23 8.91
N LYS A 231 -19.81 -8.87 8.50
CA LYS A 231 -19.35 -8.74 7.10
C LYS A 231 -17.83 -8.49 7.05
N LYS A 232 -17.15 -9.36 6.30
CA LYS A 232 -15.91 -9.23 5.51
C LYS A 232 -14.74 -8.35 5.99
N VAL A 233 -13.58 -9.04 6.01
CA VAL A 233 -12.19 -8.59 5.84
C VAL A 233 -11.38 -8.31 7.11
N LYS A 234 -10.19 -8.94 7.11
CA LYS A 234 -8.97 -8.74 7.89
C LYS A 234 -8.98 -9.29 9.32
N LYS A 235 -8.05 -10.23 9.57
CA LYS A 235 -6.91 -9.97 10.46
C LYS A 235 -5.58 -10.57 9.99
N THR A 236 -4.67 -9.66 9.66
CA THR A 236 -3.23 -9.85 9.57
C THR A 236 -2.65 -10.08 10.97
N ALA A 237 -1.99 -11.21 11.19
CA ALA A 237 -1.14 -11.43 12.36
C ALA A 237 0.34 -11.26 11.99
N VAL A 238 1.11 -10.83 12.98
CA VAL A 238 2.57 -10.74 13.03
C VAL A 238 3.21 -12.10 12.73
N ILE A 239 4.29 -12.14 11.94
CA ILE A 239 5.23 -13.27 11.96
C ILE A 239 6.43 -12.84 12.81
N PRO A 240 6.77 -13.55 13.89
CA PRO A 240 7.98 -13.33 14.67
C PRO A 240 9.20 -13.82 13.87
N GLU A 241 10.36 -13.21 14.15
CA GLU A 241 11.67 -13.55 13.57
C GLU A 241 12.09 -15.02 13.81
N HIS A 242 11.36 -15.73 14.66
CA HIS A 242 11.11 -17.16 14.60
C HIS A 242 9.59 -17.38 14.60
N GLN A 243 8.99 -17.90 13.54
CA GLN A 243 7.72 -18.60 13.70
C GLN A 243 8.10 -19.96 14.29
N PRO A 244 7.94 -20.24 15.60
CA PRO A 244 7.69 -21.64 15.96
C PRO A 244 6.51 -22.07 15.09
N LEU A 245 6.54 -23.28 14.54
CA LEU A 245 5.36 -23.83 13.88
C LEU A 245 4.15 -23.49 14.77
N GLY A 246 3.21 -22.69 14.26
CA GLY A 246 1.93 -22.54 14.94
C GLY A 246 1.35 -23.94 15.15
N GLU A 247 0.49 -24.12 16.15
CA GLU A 247 -0.11 -25.44 16.44
C GLU A 247 -0.83 -26.08 15.22
N ASP A 248 -1.13 -25.29 14.17
CA ASP A 248 -1.72 -25.73 12.89
C ASP A 248 -0.84 -25.34 11.68
N GLY A 249 0.39 -25.87 11.60
CA GLY A 249 1.32 -25.67 10.48
C GLY A 249 2.24 -26.87 10.25
N PHE A 250 3.01 -26.86 9.15
CA PHE A 250 4.03 -27.87 8.89
C PHE A 250 5.26 -27.27 8.19
N SER A 251 6.41 -27.92 8.38
CA SER A 251 7.64 -27.62 7.65
C SER A 251 7.96 -28.77 6.71
N TYR A 252 8.29 -28.46 5.46
CA TYR A 252 8.63 -29.43 4.44
C TYR A 252 9.86 -28.97 3.67
N ILE A 253 10.84 -29.86 3.50
CA ILE A 253 12.02 -29.60 2.68
C ILE A 253 11.82 -30.32 1.35
N SER A 254 11.94 -29.56 0.25
CA SER A 254 11.84 -30.07 -1.11
C SER A 254 13.18 -29.94 -1.82
N GLU A 255 13.61 -31.00 -2.50
CA GLU A 255 14.75 -30.95 -3.41
C GLU A 255 14.32 -30.36 -4.76
N LEU A 256 15.01 -29.32 -5.22
CA LEU A 256 14.72 -28.63 -6.46
C LEU A 256 15.30 -29.40 -7.66
N LYS A 257 14.42 -29.95 -8.49
CA LYS A 257 14.78 -30.58 -9.77
C LYS A 257 14.81 -29.52 -10.87
N SER A 258 15.53 -29.79 -11.97
CA SER A 258 15.49 -28.97 -13.20
C SER A 258 14.09 -28.47 -13.60
N LEU A 259 13.08 -29.33 -13.44
CA LEU A 259 11.70 -28.99 -13.82
C LEU A 259 11.02 -28.01 -12.84
N HIS A 260 11.41 -27.99 -11.57
CA HIS A 260 10.90 -27.05 -10.56
C HIS A 260 11.33 -25.62 -10.89
N LEU A 261 12.61 -25.45 -11.26
CA LEU A 261 13.20 -24.18 -11.67
C LEU A 261 12.55 -23.70 -12.98
N ARG A 262 12.62 -24.48 -14.07
CA ARG A 262 12.14 -24.04 -15.39
C ARG A 262 10.65 -23.74 -15.52
N ARG A 263 9.82 -24.27 -14.61
CA ARG A 263 8.35 -24.19 -14.70
C ARG A 263 7.71 -23.49 -13.49
N GLY A 264 8.50 -23.02 -12.53
CA GLY A 264 8.01 -22.26 -11.38
C GLY A 264 7.05 -23.06 -10.50
N PHE A 265 7.44 -24.26 -10.05
CA PHE A 265 6.62 -25.01 -9.10
C PHE A 265 7.45 -25.87 -8.15
N ILE A 266 6.88 -26.15 -6.97
CA ILE A 266 7.48 -27.02 -5.97
C ILE A 266 6.48 -28.13 -5.63
N ASN A 267 6.90 -29.39 -5.74
CA ASN A 267 6.06 -30.52 -5.36
C ASN A 267 6.21 -30.81 -3.85
N MET A 268 5.07 -31.04 -3.20
CA MET A 268 4.97 -31.61 -1.87
C MET A 268 4.44 -33.05 -1.95
N THR A 269 4.37 -33.73 -0.81
CA THR A 269 3.83 -35.09 -0.73
C THR A 269 2.30 -35.12 -0.70
N THR A 270 1.73 -36.32 -0.81
CA THR A 270 0.28 -36.58 -0.73
C THR A 270 -0.31 -36.28 0.64
N GLU A 271 0.50 -36.37 1.69
CA GLU A 271 0.10 -36.10 3.09
C GLU A 271 -0.22 -34.62 3.33
N HIS A 272 0.32 -33.73 2.50
CA HIS A 272 0.14 -32.29 2.63
C HIS A 272 -1.15 -31.79 1.96
N TRP A 273 -1.70 -32.48 0.96
CA TRP A 273 -2.92 -32.00 0.27
C TRP A 273 -4.14 -31.81 1.19
N PRO A 274 -4.45 -32.71 2.14
CA PRO A 274 -5.53 -32.50 3.10
C PRO A 274 -5.45 -31.16 3.85
N TYR A 275 -4.25 -30.61 4.03
CA TYR A 275 -4.05 -29.30 4.64
C TYR A 275 -4.56 -28.14 3.76
N PHE A 276 -4.53 -28.26 2.44
CA PHE A 276 -4.98 -27.21 1.52
C PHE A 276 -6.44 -27.37 1.08
N ALA A 277 -7.05 -28.53 1.35
CA ALA A 277 -8.40 -28.85 0.92
C ALA A 277 -9.47 -28.21 1.82
N ILE A 278 -10.36 -27.42 1.23
CA ILE A 278 -11.54 -26.88 1.93
C ILE A 278 -12.64 -27.95 2.00
N ASN A 279 -12.78 -28.72 0.93
CA ASN A 279 -13.76 -29.78 0.77
C ASN A 279 -13.26 -30.81 -0.26
N SER A 280 -14.02 -31.89 -0.46
CA SER A 280 -13.67 -32.98 -1.38
C SER A 280 -13.52 -32.56 -2.85
N ARG A 281 -14.11 -31.43 -3.24
CA ARG A 281 -14.08 -30.85 -4.61
C ARG A 281 -13.00 -29.80 -4.79
N THR A 282 -12.22 -29.49 -3.75
CA THR A 282 -11.14 -28.51 -3.88
C THR A 282 -10.03 -29.12 -4.75
N GLU A 283 -9.63 -28.38 -5.77
CA GLU A 283 -8.54 -28.76 -6.69
C GLU A 283 -7.40 -27.74 -6.66
N THR A 284 -7.72 -26.49 -6.36
CA THR A 284 -6.75 -25.40 -6.24
C THR A 284 -7.05 -24.57 -5.01
N ARG A 285 -6.00 -24.03 -4.39
CA ARG A 285 -6.08 -23.18 -3.21
C ARG A 285 -5.14 -22.00 -3.38
N PRO A 286 -5.61 -20.74 -3.41
CA PRO A 286 -4.72 -19.59 -3.40
C PRO A 286 -3.91 -19.55 -2.11
N VAL A 287 -2.65 -19.18 -2.19
CA VAL A 287 -1.73 -19.08 -1.04
C VAL A 287 -0.90 -17.81 -1.13
N THR A 288 -0.44 -17.31 0.00
CA THR A 288 0.52 -16.20 0.06
C THR A 288 1.92 -16.77 0.27
N VAL A 289 2.85 -16.48 -0.64
CA VAL A 289 4.24 -16.93 -0.53
C VAL A 289 5.11 -15.79 -0.03
N TYR A 290 5.95 -16.06 0.97
CA TYR A 290 6.96 -15.14 1.48
C TYR A 290 8.35 -15.63 1.02
N TYR A 291 9.16 -14.73 0.46
CA TYR A 291 10.51 -15.01 0.00
C TYR A 291 11.33 -13.73 0.11
N ASP A 292 12.55 -13.82 0.64
CA ASP A 292 13.49 -12.68 0.76
C ASP A 292 12.89 -11.39 1.37
N GLY A 293 12.06 -11.54 2.41
CA GLY A 293 11.35 -10.41 3.05
C GLY A 293 10.17 -9.83 2.24
N ILE A 294 9.97 -10.27 1.01
CA ILE A 294 8.86 -9.91 0.12
C ILE A 294 7.76 -10.97 0.23
N TYR A 295 6.54 -10.62 -0.16
CA TYR A 295 5.46 -11.59 -0.28
C TYR A 295 4.66 -11.41 -1.57
N ASP A 296 4.11 -12.52 -2.07
CA ASP A 296 3.33 -12.56 -3.29
C ASP A 296 2.04 -13.38 -3.08
N LYS A 297 0.93 -12.88 -3.63
CA LYS A 297 -0.39 -13.50 -3.55
C LYS A 297 -0.84 -14.15 -4.87
N GLY A 298 0.01 -14.13 -5.90
CA GLY A 298 -0.24 -14.74 -7.19
C GLY A 298 -0.02 -16.27 -7.19
N CYS A 299 0.50 -16.82 -6.10
CA CYS A 299 0.77 -18.24 -5.94
C CYS A 299 -0.48 -19.06 -5.57
N SER A 300 -0.46 -20.35 -5.90
CA SER A 300 -1.54 -21.27 -5.54
C SER A 300 -1.03 -22.70 -5.36
N VAL A 301 -1.71 -23.49 -4.54
CA VAL A 301 -1.44 -24.93 -4.37
C VAL A 301 -2.47 -25.74 -5.13
N TRP A 302 -2.01 -26.63 -5.99
CA TRP A 302 -2.83 -27.46 -6.86
C TRP A 302 -2.79 -28.91 -6.39
N ARG A 303 -3.94 -29.60 -6.50
CA ARG A 303 -4.08 -31.03 -6.29
C ARG A 303 -3.76 -31.78 -7.57
N LEU A 304 -2.67 -32.53 -7.58
CA LEU A 304 -2.34 -33.40 -8.70
C LEU A 304 -3.11 -34.72 -8.57
N GLN A 305 -4.08 -34.91 -9.46
CA GLN A 305 -4.76 -36.20 -9.64
C GLN A 305 -3.87 -37.18 -10.43
N PRO A 306 -3.97 -38.51 -10.17
CA PRO A 306 -4.85 -39.17 -9.21
C PRO A 306 -4.26 -39.28 -7.80
N HIS A 307 -2.99 -38.97 -7.62
CA HIS A 307 -2.24 -39.28 -6.40
C HIS A 307 -2.51 -38.33 -5.22
N ASN A 308 -3.26 -37.24 -5.42
CA ASN A 308 -3.50 -36.21 -4.42
C ASN A 308 -2.22 -35.54 -3.89
N MET A 309 -1.19 -35.42 -4.74
CA MET A 309 -0.01 -34.64 -4.37
C MET A 309 -0.36 -33.16 -4.38
N ALA A 310 0.19 -32.40 -3.42
CA ALA A 310 0.08 -30.95 -3.42
C ALA A 310 1.25 -30.35 -4.21
N ARG A 311 0.97 -29.42 -5.12
CA ARG A 311 1.98 -28.68 -5.89
C ARG A 311 1.80 -27.19 -5.64
N LEU A 312 2.83 -26.54 -5.10
CA LEU A 312 2.90 -25.09 -5.05
C LEU A 312 3.27 -24.56 -6.43
N VAL A 313 2.37 -23.83 -7.07
CA VAL A 313 2.57 -23.11 -8.32
C VAL A 313 2.93 -21.67 -7.98
N LEU A 314 4.07 -21.22 -8.49
CA LEU A 314 4.64 -19.91 -8.22
C LEU A 314 4.13 -18.89 -9.24
N SER A 315 3.98 -17.65 -8.80
CA SER A 315 3.77 -16.51 -9.69
C SER A 315 5.07 -16.13 -10.41
N SER A 316 4.97 -15.31 -11.45
CA SER A 316 6.16 -14.88 -12.22
C SER A 316 7.26 -14.24 -11.36
N PRO A 317 6.97 -13.36 -10.38
CA PRO A 317 8.01 -12.77 -9.53
C PRO A 317 8.72 -13.80 -8.64
N VAL A 318 7.96 -14.72 -8.03
CA VAL A 318 8.52 -15.75 -7.13
C VAL A 318 9.30 -16.79 -7.93
N HIS A 319 8.85 -17.09 -9.16
CA HIS A 319 9.55 -17.99 -10.08
C HIS A 319 10.90 -17.41 -10.51
N LEU A 320 10.95 -16.13 -10.92
CA LEU A 320 12.23 -15.48 -11.26
C LEU A 320 13.19 -15.50 -10.06
N TRP A 321 12.70 -15.17 -8.87
CA TRP A 321 13.50 -15.27 -7.65
C TRP A 321 14.04 -16.69 -7.41
N LEU A 322 13.20 -17.73 -7.60
CA LEU A 322 13.64 -19.12 -7.44
C LEU A 322 14.73 -19.50 -8.45
N GLU A 323 14.63 -19.05 -9.70
CA GLU A 323 15.64 -19.31 -10.74
C GLU A 323 16.96 -18.58 -10.50
N GLU A 324 16.92 -17.37 -9.93
CA GLU A 324 18.11 -16.55 -9.66
C GLU A 324 18.89 -17.03 -8.42
N ASN A 325 18.22 -17.67 -7.45
CA ASN A 325 18.79 -17.96 -6.13
C ASN A 325 19.06 -19.44 -5.84
N PHE A 326 18.61 -20.36 -6.71
CA PHE A 326 18.74 -21.80 -6.48
C PHE A 326 19.27 -22.53 -7.71
N GLU A 327 20.10 -23.54 -7.47
CA GLU A 327 20.63 -24.43 -8.50
C GLU A 327 19.90 -25.78 -8.51
N GLU A 328 20.16 -26.60 -9.53
CA GLU A 328 19.66 -27.96 -9.56
C GLU A 328 20.25 -28.78 -8.40
N SER A 329 19.38 -29.52 -7.69
CA SER A 329 19.70 -30.26 -6.46
C SER A 329 19.82 -29.39 -5.19
N SER A 330 19.60 -28.08 -5.27
CA SER A 330 19.44 -27.26 -4.06
C SER A 330 18.18 -27.67 -3.30
N ALA A 331 18.22 -27.58 -1.97
CA ALA A 331 17.06 -27.83 -1.12
C ALA A 331 16.41 -26.50 -0.71
N ILE A 332 15.07 -26.48 -0.74
CA ILE A 332 14.28 -25.34 -0.29
C ILE A 332 13.36 -25.77 0.85
N GLN A 333 13.31 -24.98 1.92
CA GLN A 333 12.41 -25.17 3.04
C GLN A 333 11.13 -24.38 2.85
N LEU A 334 10.00 -25.08 2.95
CA LEU A 334 8.65 -24.54 2.95
C LEU A 334 8.13 -24.59 4.38
N ASN A 335 7.89 -23.43 4.98
CA ASN A 335 7.19 -23.33 6.25
C ASN A 335 5.75 -22.88 5.97
N VAL A 336 4.81 -23.81 6.14
CA VAL A 336 3.40 -23.61 5.83
C VAL A 336 2.64 -23.36 7.12
N THR A 337 1.86 -22.28 7.16
CA THR A 337 1.04 -21.91 8.31
C THR A 337 -0.34 -21.48 7.85
N ARG A 338 -1.38 -21.98 8.53
CA ARG A 338 -2.77 -21.59 8.32
C ARG A 338 -3.10 -20.50 9.33
N MET A 339 -3.60 -19.38 8.82
CA MET A 339 -3.93 -18.21 9.61
C MET A 339 -5.40 -18.28 10.08
N GLU A 340 -5.78 -17.42 11.03
CA GLU A 340 -7.12 -17.39 11.65
C GLU A 340 -8.29 -17.23 10.64
N ASP A 341 -8.02 -16.73 9.44
CA ASP A 341 -8.97 -16.52 8.34
C ASP A 341 -8.99 -17.67 7.30
N ASP A 342 -8.38 -18.84 7.60
CA ASP A 342 -8.16 -19.97 6.67
C ASP A 342 -7.18 -19.65 5.51
N ASP A 343 -6.64 -18.44 5.48
CA ASP A 343 -5.55 -18.04 4.58
C ASP A 343 -4.29 -18.87 4.86
N ILE A 344 -3.68 -19.40 3.79
CA ILE A 344 -2.48 -20.22 3.90
C ILE A 344 -1.27 -19.39 3.48
N GLN A 345 -0.29 -19.32 4.37
CA GLN A 345 0.99 -18.67 4.16
C GLN A 345 2.09 -19.70 4.01
N ILE A 346 2.99 -19.48 3.07
CA ILE A 346 4.15 -20.34 2.80
C ILE A 346 5.39 -19.47 2.80
N ALA A 347 6.26 -19.64 3.78
CA ALA A 347 7.58 -19.01 3.74
C ALA A 347 8.58 -19.93 3.06
N LEU A 348 9.26 -19.42 2.04
CA LEU A 348 10.34 -20.07 1.31
C LEU A 348 11.67 -19.60 1.89
N LYS A 349 12.51 -20.56 2.27
CA LYS A 349 13.86 -20.30 2.78
C LYS A 349 14.88 -21.24 2.12
N PRO A 350 16.09 -20.78 1.81
CA PRO A 350 17.18 -21.68 1.49
C PRO A 350 17.47 -22.61 2.68
N VAL A 351 17.88 -23.84 2.38
CA VAL A 351 18.40 -24.78 3.37
C VAL A 351 19.92 -24.59 3.39
N ASP A 352 20.46 -24.15 4.52
CA ASP A 352 21.90 -24.00 4.74
C ASP A 352 22.65 -25.35 4.69
#